data_AF-Q92453-F1
#
_entry.id   AF-Q92453-F1
#
_cell.length_a   1.000
_cell.length_b   1.000
_cell.length_c   1.000
_cell.angle_alpha   90.00
_cell.angle_beta   90.00
_cell.angle_gamma   90.00
#
_symmetry.space_group_name_H-M   'P 1'
#
loop_
_entity.id
_entity.type
_entity.pdbx_description
1 polymer ?
#
loop_
_entity_poly.entity_id
_entity_poly.type
_entity_poly.pdbx_seq_one_letter_code
_entity_poly.pdbx_strand_id
1 'polypeptide(L)'
;GGHANHSLFWKNLSPSSSADADPASAPTLTAEIDKTWGSLDGFKEAMGKALLGLQRSGWGWFGQRRQYLANCYYKGPDPVVWRRVPILVIDVWEHAYY
;
A
#
# COMPACT_ATOMS: atom_id res chain seq x y z
N GLY A 1 -2.71 -5.33 15.88
CA GLY A 1 -2.35 -4.98 14.50
C GLY A 1 -0.93 -4.59 14.17
N GLY A 2 -0.15 -4.01 15.09
CA GLY A 2 1.25 -3.67 14.76
C GLY A 2 2.06 -4.83 14.17
N HIS A 3 2.01 -6.02 14.77
CA HIS A 3 2.78 -7.18 14.31
C HIS A 3 2.40 -7.67 12.89
N ALA A 4 1.12 -7.84 12.59
CA ALA A 4 0.68 -8.28 11.26
C ALA A 4 1.02 -7.24 10.18
N ASN A 5 0.84 -5.95 10.49
CA ASN A 5 1.14 -4.87 9.58
C ASN A 5 2.64 -4.79 9.26
N HIS A 6 3.51 -4.85 10.27
CA HIS A 6 4.96 -4.88 10.05
C HIS A 6 5.41 -6.17 9.36
N SER A 7 4.80 -7.31 9.66
CA SER A 7 5.13 -8.57 8.98
C SER A 7 4.82 -8.52 7.48
N LEU A 8 3.78 -7.79 7.08
CA LEU A 8 3.44 -7.53 5.67
C LEU A 8 4.32 -6.42 5.07
N PHE A 9 4.61 -5.37 5.85
CA PHE A 9 5.48 -4.27 5.45
C PHE A 9 6.86 -4.77 5.03
N TRP A 10 7.53 -5.56 5.88
CA TRP A 10 8.85 -6.08 5.55
C TRP A 10 8.87 -7.01 4.33
N LYS A 11 7.76 -7.69 4.04
CA LYS A 11 7.65 -8.57 2.87
C LYS A 11 7.36 -7.82 1.57
N ASN A 12 6.91 -6.58 1.63
CA ASN A 12 6.65 -5.75 0.44
C ASN A 12 7.82 -4.80 0.10
N LEU A 13 8.87 -4.79 0.92
CA LEU A 13 10.09 -4.03 0.68
C LEU A 13 11.21 -4.96 0.22
N SER A 14 12.03 -4.44 -0.68
CA SER A 14 13.27 -5.07 -1.12
C SER A 14 14.31 -3.99 -1.39
N PRO A 15 15.62 -4.33 -1.47
CA PRO A 15 16.63 -3.38 -1.93
C PRO A 15 16.25 -2.81 -3.29
N SER A 16 16.50 -1.52 -3.52
CA SER A 16 16.16 -0.86 -4.78
C SER A 16 16.87 -1.44 -6.01
N SER A 17 17.95 -2.19 -5.81
CA SER A 17 18.67 -2.93 -6.85
C SER A 17 18.09 -4.31 -7.16
N SER A 18 17.10 -4.78 -6.40
CA SER A 18 16.44 -6.06 -6.65
C SER A 18 15.54 -5.98 -7.88
N ALA A 19 15.48 -7.05 -8.67
CA ALA A 19 14.49 -7.17 -9.74
C ALA A 19 13.04 -7.10 -9.19
N ASP A 20 12.83 -7.52 -7.95
CA ASP A 20 11.52 -7.45 -7.27
C ASP A 20 11.08 -6.01 -6.97
N ALA A 21 11.99 -5.03 -7.00
CA ALA A 21 11.67 -3.62 -6.84
C ALA A 21 11.16 -2.96 -8.15
N ASP A 22 11.37 -3.61 -9.30
CA ASP A 22 10.87 -3.13 -10.58
C ASP A 22 9.36 -3.42 -10.70
N PRO A 23 8.49 -2.42 -10.94
CA PRO A 23 7.07 -2.63 -11.18
C PRO A 23 6.76 -3.63 -12.30
N ALA A 24 7.67 -3.83 -13.25
CA ALA A 24 7.56 -4.85 -14.29
C ALA A 24 7.49 -6.28 -13.73
N SER A 25 7.94 -6.52 -12.49
CA SER A 25 7.79 -7.79 -11.79
C SER A 25 6.33 -8.14 -11.43
N ALA A 26 5.40 -7.18 -11.51
CA ALA A 26 3.99 -7.35 -11.17
C ALA A 26 3.03 -6.95 -12.33
N PRO A 27 3.14 -7.57 -13.52
CA PRO A 27 2.47 -7.12 -14.74
C PRO A 27 0.93 -7.09 -14.66
N THR A 28 0.33 -8.06 -13.96
CA THR A 28 -1.12 -8.08 -13.74
C THR A 28 -1.57 -6.91 -12.86
N LEU A 29 -0.77 -6.58 -11.85
CA LEU A 29 -1.10 -5.50 -10.93
C LEU A 29 -0.91 -4.13 -11.61
N THR A 30 0.19 -3.93 -12.32
CA THR A 30 0.45 -2.67 -13.04
C THR A 30 -0.61 -2.41 -14.11
N ALA A 31 -1.07 -3.43 -14.82
CA ALA A 31 -2.18 -3.29 -15.77
C ALA A 31 -3.50 -2.83 -15.11
N GLU A 32 -3.82 -3.35 -13.92
CA GLU A 32 -5.01 -2.91 -13.17
C GLU A 32 -4.84 -1.50 -12.59
N ILE A 33 -3.61 -1.15 -12.19
CA ILE A 33 -3.26 0.21 -11.80
C ILE A 33 -3.48 1.18 -12.97
N ASP A 34 -2.97 0.88 -14.15
CA ASP A 34 -3.11 1.73 -15.33
C ASP A 34 -4.59 1.88 -15.74
N LYS A 35 -5.40 0.82 -15.65
CA LYS A 35 -6.85 0.90 -15.89
C LYS A 35 -7.58 1.82 -14.90
N THR A 36 -7.13 1.87 -13.65
CA THR A 36 -7.83 2.58 -12.56
C THR A 36 -7.37 4.03 -12.43
N TRP A 37 -6.07 4.29 -12.61
CA TRP A 37 -5.43 5.59 -12.39
C TRP A 37 -4.80 6.20 -13.64
N GLY A 38 -4.91 5.54 -14.79
CA GLY A 38 -4.34 5.98 -16.07
C GLY A 38 -2.84 5.69 -16.21
N SER A 39 -2.09 5.67 -15.11
CA SER A 39 -0.68 5.29 -15.08
C SER A 39 -0.23 4.90 -13.67
N LEU A 40 0.91 4.22 -13.58
CA LEU A 40 1.61 3.99 -12.32
C LEU A 40 1.93 5.29 -11.56
N ASP A 41 2.29 6.36 -12.28
CA ASP A 41 2.58 7.65 -11.65
C ASP A 41 1.31 8.33 -11.12
N GLY A 42 0.19 8.22 -11.84
CA GLY A 42 -1.12 8.66 -11.34
C GLY A 42 -1.54 7.91 -10.07
N PHE A 43 -1.23 6.61 -9.99
CA PHE A 43 -1.42 5.84 -8.77
C PHE A 43 -0.53 6.31 -7.63
N LYS A 44 0.77 6.52 -7.87
CA LYS A 44 1.70 7.04 -6.84
C LYS A 44 1.25 8.40 -6.31
N GLU A 45 0.77 9.28 -7.17
CA GLU A 45 0.24 10.59 -6.77
C GLU A 45 -1.00 10.44 -5.89
N ALA A 46 -1.98 9.61 -6.29
CA ALA A 46 -3.18 9.36 -5.52
C ALA A 46 -2.87 8.72 -4.16
N MET A 47 -1.97 7.73 -4.13
CA MET A 47 -1.52 7.06 -2.92
C MET A 47 -0.79 8.05 -2.00
N GLY A 48 0.16 8.83 -2.53
CA GLY A 48 0.91 9.84 -1.79
C GLY A 48 0.00 10.89 -1.15
N LYS A 49 -0.98 11.43 -1.89
CA LYS A 49 -1.99 12.35 -1.34
C LYS A 49 -2.78 11.73 -0.20
N ALA A 50 -3.19 10.46 -0.35
CA ALA A 50 -3.95 9.77 0.67
C ALA A 50 -3.13 9.49 1.94
N LEU A 51 -1.85 9.14 1.79
CA LEU A 51 -0.91 8.93 2.90
C LEU A 51 -0.64 10.23 3.65
N LEU A 52 -0.33 11.33 2.93
CA LEU A 52 -0.05 12.64 3.52
C LEU A 52 -1.29 13.26 4.19
N GLY A 53 -2.49 12.91 3.74
CA GLY A 53 -3.74 13.34 4.36
C GLY A 53 -4.06 12.67 5.70
N LEU A 54 -3.28 11.65 6.12
CA LEU A 54 -3.50 10.98 7.39
C LEU A 54 -3.07 11.90 8.55
N GLN A 55 -4.06 12.42 9.26
CA GLN A 55 -3.82 13.14 10.50
C GLN A 55 -3.58 12.12 11.62
N ARG A 56 -2.32 12.08 12.12
CA ARG A 56 -1.79 11.19 13.19
C ARG A 56 -1.30 9.83 12.68
N SER A 57 -0.55 9.12 13.54
CA SER A 57 0.13 7.86 13.21
C SER A 57 -0.81 6.77 12.69
N GLY A 58 -0.42 6.09 11.60
CA GLY A 58 -1.31 5.17 10.88
C GLY A 58 -0.64 4.32 9.82
N TRP A 59 -1.46 3.65 8.99
CA TRP A 59 -1.00 2.77 7.94
C TRP A 59 -1.76 3.03 6.63
N GLY A 60 -1.04 3.11 5.52
CA GLY A 60 -1.62 3.08 4.19
C GLY A 60 -1.77 1.66 3.68
N TRP A 61 -2.94 1.33 3.13
CA TRP A 61 -3.20 0.01 2.55
C TRP A 61 -3.66 0.13 1.10
N PHE A 62 -3.06 -0.70 0.28
CA PHE A 62 -3.49 -0.93 -1.09
C PHE A 62 -3.81 -2.41 -1.22
N GLY A 63 -4.98 -2.75 -1.74
CA GLY A 63 -5.45 -4.13 -1.72
C GLY A 63 -6.73 -4.33 -2.52
N GLN A 64 -7.01 -5.58 -2.86
CA GLN A 64 -8.12 -5.93 -3.72
C GLN A 64 -9.43 -6.09 -2.93
N ARG A 65 -10.47 -5.35 -3.35
CA ARG A 65 -11.87 -5.70 -3.03
C ARG A 65 -12.77 -5.38 -4.20
N ARG A 66 -13.27 -6.41 -4.89
CA ARG A 66 -14.35 -6.45 -5.92
C ARG A 66 -14.39 -5.38 -7.03
N GLN A 67 -13.70 -4.23 -6.95
CA GLN A 67 -13.54 -3.16 -7.95
C GLN A 67 -12.74 -1.91 -7.48
N TYR A 68 -12.18 -1.87 -6.26
CA TYR A 68 -11.41 -0.68 -5.81
C TYR A 68 -10.10 -1.05 -5.14
N LEU A 69 -9.04 -0.29 -5.47
CA LEU A 69 -7.66 -0.66 -5.19
C LEU A 69 -6.97 0.15 -4.07
N ALA A 70 -7.49 1.28 -3.58
CA ALA A 70 -6.85 2.03 -2.48
C ALA A 70 -7.78 2.26 -1.28
N ASN A 71 -7.32 1.95 -0.05
CA ASN A 71 -8.00 2.35 1.19
C ASN A 71 -6.96 2.76 2.24
N CYS A 72 -6.90 4.04 2.58
CA CYS A 72 -6.08 4.50 3.70
C CYS A 72 -6.91 4.39 4.99
N TYR A 73 -6.40 3.68 6.01
CA TYR A 73 -7.09 3.52 7.29
C TYR A 73 -6.26 4.13 8.42
N TYR A 74 -6.90 5.02 9.17
CA TYR A 74 -6.41 5.52 10.45
C TYR A 74 -6.97 4.65 11.59
N LYS A 75 -6.08 4.19 12.48
CA LYS A 75 -6.36 3.56 13.79
C LYS A 75 -7.65 2.70 13.82
N GLY A 76 -7.68 1.60 13.05
CA GLY A 76 -8.78 0.63 13.01
C GLY A 76 -8.28 -0.81 13.09
N PRO A 77 -9.17 -1.79 13.38
CA PRO A 77 -8.79 -3.18 13.63
C PRO A 77 -8.04 -3.79 12.44
N ASP A 78 -7.25 -4.82 12.75
CA ASP A 78 -6.34 -5.53 11.85
C ASP A 78 -6.89 -5.74 10.42
N PRO A 79 -6.05 -5.70 9.37
CA PRO A 79 -6.45 -5.93 7.97
C PRO A 79 -7.24 -7.23 7.77
N VAL A 80 -6.91 -8.24 8.58
CA VAL A 80 -7.60 -9.54 8.67
C VAL A 80 -9.11 -9.40 8.90
N VAL A 81 -9.54 -8.31 9.54
CA VAL A 81 -10.95 -8.03 9.85
C VAL A 81 -11.76 -7.59 8.62
N TRP A 82 -11.12 -7.21 7.50
CA TRP A 82 -11.81 -6.52 6.41
C TRP A 82 -12.18 -7.37 5.18
N ARG A 83 -11.92 -8.69 5.17
CA ARG A 83 -12.16 -9.58 4.00
C ARG A 83 -11.54 -9.04 2.69
N ARG A 84 -10.41 -8.33 2.78
CA ARG A 84 -9.63 -7.83 1.65
C ARG A 84 -8.28 -8.51 1.65
N VAL A 85 -7.70 -8.69 0.46
CA VAL A 85 -6.31 -9.17 0.33
C VAL A 85 -5.40 -7.95 0.27
N PRO A 86 -4.53 -7.73 1.27
CA PRO A 86 -3.56 -6.63 1.23
C PRO A 86 -2.51 -6.92 0.16
N ILE A 87 -2.23 -5.95 -0.71
CA ILE A 87 -1.22 -6.02 -1.76
C ILE A 87 0.00 -5.19 -1.39
N LEU A 88 -0.19 -3.94 -0.92
CA LEU A 88 0.86 -3.10 -0.36
C LEU A 88 0.42 -2.50 0.98
N VAL A 89 1.40 -2.31 1.85
CA VAL A 89 1.25 -1.75 3.19
C VAL A 89 2.36 -0.73 3.38
N ILE A 90 2.03 0.48 3.83
CA ILE A 90 3.00 1.55 4.06
C ILE A 90 2.82 2.05 5.50
N ASP A 91 3.90 2.01 6.28
CA ASP A 91 3.93 2.59 7.63
C ASP A 91 4.06 4.11 7.52
N VAL A 92 3.12 4.85 8.13
CA VAL A 92 3.19 6.31 8.23
C VAL A 92 3.21 6.79 9.68
N TRP A 93 3.53 5.92 10.63
CA TRP A 93 3.92 6.34 11.96
C TRP A 93 5.23 7.15 11.89
N GLU A 94 5.38 8.16 12.75
CA GLU A 94 6.58 9.02 12.76
C GLU A 94 7.87 8.21 12.91
N HIS A 95 7.85 7.12 13.70
CA HIS A 95 9.01 6.23 13.87
C HIS A 95 9.45 5.52 12.58
N ALA A 96 8.64 5.52 11.53
CA ALA A 96 8.98 4.90 10.27
C ALA A 96 9.92 5.77 9.43
N TYR A 97 10.01 7.08 9.71
CA TYR A 97 10.75 8.04 8.88
C TYR A 97 11.45 9.19 9.63
N TYR A 98 11.22 9.36 10.93
CA TYR A 98 11.86 10.38 11.78
C TYR A 98 12.92 9.76 12.69
#